data_AF-A0A1V3I8U2-F1
#
_entry.id   AF-A0A1V3I8U2-F1
#
_cell.length_a   1.000
_cell.length_b   1.000
_cell.length_c   1.000
_cell.angle_alpha   90.00
_cell.angle_beta   90.00
_cell.angle_gamma   90.00
#
_symmetry.space_group_name_H-M   'P 1'
#
loop_
_entity.id
_entity.type
_entity.pdbx_description
1 polymer ?
#
loop_
_entity_poly.entity_id
_entity_poly.type
_entity_poly.pdbx_seq_one_letter_code
_entity_poly.pdbx_strand_id
1 'polypeptide(L)'
;MNNSSNELTLRALTNTYINLIGKEDYDEAKRYAEMLCLLAPQNIENVHKLAYIYLKQEKWQDAIDTGLKAISLNNQYVPTLDLLAHAYGAISDWENAGHYGHQALVLRDAQIPTPTAPMPIGRSVKGGKNLIAFSLFGKRSKYIETAVLNVQVAHALFPNWICRFYIDDSVPENAVQRLKENGAEIIKIAPPLKSWPGAMWRFLAINDPEAEYVIFRDADSVISPRESVAVAEWIKSGRSFHTMRDSGSHTALILAGMWGAKANSVSNMEERIQNYINKEYDSAHFADQDFLADELWGYIRQDLWAHDRLFNFCDPKPFPELPFNSEYQIAFCEGGAGFIAKTEHKEGTQIKWILYSSISPLLNTDYSSIIVPEFKVCSYQTTVKNGEIADNIPRRYAYAFKKGLARIEIENI
;
A
#
# COMPACT_ATOMS: atom_id res chain seq x y z
N MET A 1 -32.65 -33.42 9.31
CA MET A 1 -31.44 -33.46 10.15
C MET A 1 -30.14 -33.16 9.39
N ASN A 2 -30.07 -33.25 8.05
CA ASN A 2 -28.82 -33.02 7.29
C ASN A 2 -28.37 -31.55 7.12
N ASN A 3 -29.28 -30.57 7.04
CA ASN A 3 -28.88 -29.17 6.76
C ASN A 3 -28.05 -28.55 7.89
N SER A 4 -28.43 -28.77 9.16
CA SER A 4 -27.71 -28.20 10.31
C SER A 4 -26.30 -28.79 10.46
N SER A 5 -26.11 -30.08 10.15
CA SER A 5 -24.78 -30.72 10.19
C SER A 5 -23.86 -30.21 9.08
N ASN A 6 -24.40 -29.96 7.89
CA ASN A 6 -23.64 -29.41 6.77
C ASN A 6 -23.24 -27.95 7.01
N GLU A 7 -24.14 -27.12 7.58
CA GLU A 7 -23.85 -25.73 7.94
C GLU A 7 -22.74 -25.63 9.00
N LEU A 8 -22.80 -26.46 10.05
CA LEU A 8 -21.74 -26.51 11.07
C LEU A 8 -20.38 -26.91 10.48
N THR A 9 -20.39 -27.87 9.54
CA THR A 9 -19.18 -28.30 8.84
C THR A 9 -18.60 -27.19 7.97
N LEU A 10 -19.42 -26.51 7.16
CA LEU A 10 -18.98 -25.37 6.33
C LEU A 10 -18.42 -24.23 7.17
N ARG A 11 -19.04 -23.94 8.32
CA ARG A 11 -18.55 -22.92 9.25
C ARG A 11 -17.19 -23.29 9.85
N ALA A 12 -17.02 -24.54 10.28
CA ALA A 12 -15.75 -25.01 10.82
C ALA A 12 -14.62 -24.93 9.78
N LEU A 13 -14.87 -25.37 8.55
CA LEU A 13 -13.90 -25.28 7.45
C LEU A 13 -13.54 -23.83 7.12
N THR A 14 -14.54 -22.93 7.10
CA THR A 14 -14.34 -21.50 6.85
C THR A 14 -13.47 -20.86 7.93
N ASN A 15 -13.73 -21.17 9.21
CA ASN A 15 -12.91 -20.65 10.31
C ASN A 15 -11.46 -21.12 10.22
N THR A 16 -11.23 -22.39 9.87
CA THR A 16 -9.87 -22.92 9.68
C THR A 16 -9.18 -22.25 8.51
N TYR A 17 -9.88 -22.06 7.37
CA TYR A 17 -9.37 -21.31 6.24
C TYR A 17 -8.93 -19.89 6.65
N ILE A 18 -9.78 -19.14 7.36
CA ILE A 18 -9.48 -17.77 7.81
C ILE A 18 -8.23 -17.77 8.72
N ASN A 19 -8.11 -18.74 9.63
CA ASN A 19 -6.95 -18.87 10.50
C ASN A 19 -5.65 -19.10 9.72
N LEU A 20 -5.69 -19.95 8.69
CA LEU A 20 -4.54 -20.27 7.84
C LEU A 20 -4.14 -19.08 6.96
N ILE A 21 -5.12 -18.33 6.42
CA ILE A 21 -4.87 -17.07 5.72
C ILE A 21 -4.13 -16.08 6.63
N GLY A 22 -4.56 -15.93 7.89
CA GLY A 22 -3.91 -15.05 8.87
C GLY A 22 -2.48 -15.47 9.24
N LYS A 23 -2.14 -16.75 9.03
CA LYS A 23 -0.78 -17.29 9.20
C LYS A 23 0.04 -17.31 7.91
N GLU A 24 -0.55 -16.87 6.80
CA GLU A 24 0.02 -16.94 5.45
C GLU A 24 0.36 -18.38 5.01
N ASP A 25 -0.31 -19.38 5.58
CA ASP A 25 -0.18 -20.80 5.19
C ASP A 25 -1.10 -21.11 4.01
N TYR A 26 -0.73 -20.59 2.83
CA TYR A 26 -1.57 -20.67 1.63
C TYR A 26 -1.68 -22.09 1.07
N ASP A 27 -0.66 -22.93 1.26
CA ASP A 27 -0.68 -24.32 0.79
C ASP A 27 -1.71 -25.15 1.57
N GLU A 28 -1.76 -25.02 2.89
CA GLU A 28 -2.77 -25.70 3.68
C GLU A 28 -4.15 -25.07 3.47
N ALA A 29 -4.25 -23.73 3.45
CA ALA A 29 -5.51 -23.03 3.22
C ALA A 29 -6.17 -23.42 1.89
N LYS A 30 -5.38 -23.74 0.86
CA LYS A 30 -5.86 -24.25 -0.43
C LYS A 30 -6.75 -25.48 -0.26
N ARG A 31 -6.34 -26.45 0.56
CA ARG A 31 -7.09 -27.70 0.76
C ARG A 31 -8.47 -27.43 1.34
N TYR A 32 -8.55 -26.50 2.30
CA TYR A 32 -9.82 -26.09 2.90
C TYR A 32 -10.71 -25.33 1.90
N ALA A 33 -10.14 -24.46 1.06
CA ALA A 33 -10.88 -23.79 0.01
C ALA A 33 -11.43 -24.78 -1.05
N GLU A 34 -10.66 -25.80 -1.43
CA GLU A 34 -11.10 -26.88 -2.32
C GLU A 34 -12.25 -27.69 -1.69
N MET A 35 -12.15 -28.06 -0.41
CA MET A 35 -13.23 -28.73 0.31
C MET A 35 -14.51 -27.89 0.37
N LEU A 36 -14.40 -26.58 0.63
CA LEU A 36 -15.54 -25.65 0.62
C LEU A 36 -16.21 -25.57 -0.76
N CYS A 37 -15.42 -25.56 -1.84
CA CYS A 37 -15.94 -25.60 -3.21
C CYS A 37 -16.64 -26.93 -3.53
N LEU A 38 -16.11 -28.06 -3.06
CA LEU A 38 -16.73 -29.38 -3.25
C LEU A 38 -18.07 -29.51 -2.52
N LEU A 39 -18.16 -28.98 -1.30
CA LEU A 39 -19.37 -29.05 -0.48
C LEU A 39 -20.46 -28.08 -0.93
N ALA A 40 -20.10 -26.91 -1.46
CA ALA A 40 -21.04 -25.89 -1.93
C ALA A 40 -20.51 -25.18 -3.19
N PRO A 41 -20.53 -25.85 -4.37
CA PRO A 41 -19.93 -25.34 -5.60
C PRO A 41 -20.66 -24.13 -6.21
N GLN A 42 -21.92 -23.91 -5.81
CA GLN A 42 -22.71 -22.75 -6.23
C GLN A 42 -22.55 -21.54 -5.29
N ASN A 43 -21.78 -21.68 -4.20
CA ASN A 43 -21.49 -20.57 -3.31
C ASN A 43 -20.29 -19.78 -3.86
N ILE A 44 -20.55 -18.56 -4.35
CA ILE A 44 -19.53 -17.69 -4.93
C ILE A 44 -18.38 -17.39 -3.98
N GLU A 45 -18.64 -17.23 -2.68
CA GLU A 45 -17.59 -16.93 -1.71
C GLU A 45 -16.59 -18.08 -1.59
N ASN A 46 -17.03 -19.33 -1.75
CA ASN A 46 -16.14 -20.48 -1.68
C ASN A 46 -15.24 -20.55 -2.91
N VAL A 47 -15.80 -20.32 -4.10
CA VAL A 47 -15.03 -20.23 -5.34
C VAL A 47 -14.05 -19.05 -5.29
N HIS A 48 -14.48 -17.91 -4.75
CA HIS A 48 -13.62 -16.75 -4.51
C HIS A 48 -12.47 -17.08 -3.55
N LYS A 49 -12.73 -17.75 -2.42
CA LYS A 49 -11.68 -18.16 -1.45
C LYS A 49 -10.58 -18.99 -2.12
N LEU A 50 -10.93 -19.88 -3.06
CA LEU A 50 -9.96 -20.65 -3.84
C LEU A 50 -9.19 -19.77 -4.84
N ALA A 51 -9.88 -18.90 -5.57
CA ALA A 51 -9.24 -17.94 -6.48
C ALA A 51 -8.24 -17.04 -5.71
N TYR A 52 -8.60 -16.60 -4.51
CA TYR A 52 -7.75 -15.77 -3.66
C TYR A 52 -6.48 -16.49 -3.24
N ILE A 53 -6.55 -17.78 -2.91
CA ILE A 53 -5.35 -18.59 -2.65
C ILE A 53 -4.43 -18.62 -3.87
N TYR A 54 -4.98 -18.88 -5.07
CA TYR A 54 -4.17 -18.86 -6.29
C TYR A 54 -3.49 -17.51 -6.51
N LEU A 55 -4.20 -16.40 -6.25
CA LEU A 55 -3.63 -15.06 -6.31
C LEU A 55 -2.47 -14.88 -5.32
N LYS A 56 -2.65 -15.30 -4.06
CA LYS A 56 -1.60 -15.20 -3.02
C LYS A 56 -0.40 -16.11 -3.29
N GLN A 57 -0.60 -17.19 -4.04
CA GLN A 57 0.48 -18.06 -4.54
C GLN A 57 1.09 -17.58 -5.87
N GLU A 58 0.69 -16.41 -6.36
CA GLU A 58 1.12 -15.85 -7.66
C GLU A 58 0.83 -16.78 -8.87
N LYS A 59 -0.14 -17.69 -8.71
CA LYS A 59 -0.65 -18.55 -9.79
C LYS A 59 -1.72 -17.79 -10.57
N TRP A 60 -1.27 -16.78 -11.31
CA TRP A 60 -2.14 -15.79 -11.93
C TRP A 60 -3.22 -16.39 -12.84
N GLN A 61 -2.86 -17.35 -13.70
CA GLN A 61 -3.83 -17.99 -14.58
C GLN A 61 -4.88 -18.80 -13.82
N ASP A 62 -4.47 -19.57 -12.81
CA ASP A 62 -5.41 -20.33 -11.97
C ASP A 62 -6.37 -19.40 -11.20
N ALA A 63 -5.85 -18.25 -10.74
CA ALA A 63 -6.64 -17.21 -10.08
C ALA A 63 -7.66 -16.60 -11.04
N ILE A 64 -7.25 -16.30 -12.29
CA ILE A 64 -8.12 -15.80 -13.35
C ILE A 64 -9.21 -16.82 -13.68
N ASP A 65 -8.84 -18.06 -14.02
CA ASP A 65 -9.79 -19.10 -14.43
C ASP A 65 -10.81 -19.40 -13.31
N THR A 66 -10.36 -19.41 -12.05
CA THR A 66 -11.24 -19.62 -10.89
C THR A 66 -12.09 -18.39 -10.59
N GLY A 67 -11.55 -17.18 -10.75
CA GLY A 67 -12.29 -15.93 -10.63
C GLY A 67 -13.38 -15.78 -11.69
N LEU A 68 -13.10 -16.16 -12.94
CA LEU A 68 -14.07 -16.19 -14.04
C LEU A 68 -15.25 -17.14 -13.74
N LYS A 69 -14.96 -18.31 -13.15
CA LYS A 69 -16.01 -19.22 -12.63
C LYS A 69 -16.83 -18.56 -11.53
N ALA A 70 -16.20 -17.87 -10.58
CA ALA A 70 -16.92 -17.17 -9.52
C ALA A 70 -17.86 -16.07 -10.08
N ILE A 71 -17.40 -15.20 -10.99
CA ILE A 71 -18.27 -14.14 -11.57
C ILE A 71 -19.40 -14.69 -12.44
N SER A 72 -19.27 -15.92 -12.98
CA SER A 72 -20.38 -16.58 -13.70
C SER A 72 -21.55 -16.96 -12.77
N LEU A 73 -21.30 -17.06 -11.45
CA LEU A 73 -22.33 -17.28 -10.44
C LEU A 73 -23.01 -15.96 -10.03
N ASN A 74 -22.22 -14.89 -9.88
CA ASN A 74 -22.71 -13.54 -9.64
C ASN A 74 -21.68 -12.53 -10.17
N ASN A 75 -22.04 -11.83 -11.24
CA ASN A 75 -21.16 -10.90 -11.94
C ASN A 75 -20.98 -9.54 -11.22
N GLN A 76 -21.66 -9.31 -10.10
CA GLN A 76 -21.54 -8.09 -9.29
C GLN A 76 -20.80 -8.33 -7.97
N TYR A 77 -20.21 -9.51 -7.76
CA TYR A 77 -19.50 -9.80 -6.52
C TYR A 77 -18.12 -9.13 -6.49
N VAL A 78 -18.10 -7.93 -5.90
CA VAL A 78 -16.97 -7.00 -5.85
C VAL A 78 -15.63 -7.66 -5.47
N PRO A 79 -15.52 -8.52 -4.43
CA PRO A 79 -14.23 -9.12 -4.08
C PRO A 79 -13.60 -9.94 -5.22
N THR A 80 -14.40 -10.61 -6.05
CA THR A 80 -13.87 -11.34 -7.21
C THR A 80 -13.51 -10.40 -8.36
N LEU A 81 -14.24 -9.30 -8.54
CA LEU A 81 -13.88 -8.27 -9.53
C LEU A 81 -12.53 -7.63 -9.18
N ASP A 82 -12.31 -7.29 -7.91
CA ASP A 82 -11.03 -6.80 -7.39
C ASP A 82 -9.89 -7.80 -7.66
N LEU A 83 -10.16 -9.08 -7.37
CA LEU A 83 -9.21 -10.17 -7.60
C LEU A 83 -8.84 -10.32 -9.08
N LEU A 84 -9.82 -10.29 -9.98
CA LEU A 84 -9.60 -10.39 -11.41
C LEU A 84 -8.82 -9.19 -11.93
N ALA A 85 -9.17 -7.97 -11.50
CA ALA A 85 -8.44 -6.76 -11.86
C ALA A 85 -6.95 -6.85 -11.48
N HIS A 86 -6.66 -7.35 -10.27
CA HIS A 86 -5.30 -7.58 -9.81
C HIS A 86 -4.61 -8.69 -10.62
N ALA A 87 -5.23 -9.86 -10.79
CA ALA A 87 -4.59 -11.00 -11.46
C ALA A 87 -4.30 -10.72 -12.95
N TYR A 88 -5.23 -10.09 -13.68
CA TYR A 88 -4.98 -9.64 -15.05
C TYR A 88 -3.88 -8.57 -15.11
N GLY A 89 -3.86 -7.64 -14.15
CA GLY A 89 -2.80 -6.64 -14.04
C GLY A 89 -1.42 -7.26 -13.81
N ALA A 90 -1.34 -8.36 -13.04
CA ALA A 90 -0.09 -9.07 -12.78
C ALA A 90 0.49 -9.75 -14.04
N ILE A 91 -0.36 -10.17 -14.98
CA ILE A 91 0.07 -10.72 -16.28
C ILE A 91 0.11 -9.67 -17.41
N SER A 92 -0.01 -8.38 -17.06
CA SER A 92 -0.01 -7.25 -18.00
C SER A 92 -1.15 -7.26 -19.03
N ASP A 93 -2.26 -7.95 -18.73
CA ASP A 93 -3.51 -7.81 -19.48
C ASP A 93 -4.29 -6.60 -18.94
N TRP A 94 -3.87 -5.42 -19.40
CA TRP A 94 -4.40 -4.15 -18.90
C TRP A 94 -5.85 -3.89 -19.32
N GLU A 95 -6.31 -4.48 -20.42
CA GLU A 95 -7.69 -4.34 -20.89
C GLU A 95 -8.65 -5.04 -19.94
N ASN A 96 -8.40 -6.31 -19.63
CA ASN A 96 -9.22 -7.04 -18.66
C ASN A 96 -9.05 -6.49 -17.24
N ALA A 97 -7.84 -6.08 -16.85
CA ALA A 97 -7.63 -5.41 -15.57
C ALA A 97 -8.49 -4.14 -15.43
N GLY A 98 -8.51 -3.32 -16.48
CA GLY A 98 -9.35 -2.12 -16.59
C GLY A 98 -10.84 -2.45 -16.51
N HIS A 99 -11.29 -3.46 -17.26
CA HIS A 99 -12.70 -3.89 -17.30
C HIS A 99 -13.24 -4.29 -15.91
N TYR A 100 -12.56 -5.21 -15.21
CA TYR A 100 -13.04 -5.69 -13.91
C TYR A 100 -12.85 -4.65 -12.81
N GLY A 101 -11.76 -3.88 -12.84
CA GLY A 101 -11.53 -2.84 -11.84
C GLY A 101 -12.52 -1.67 -11.97
N HIS A 102 -12.91 -1.30 -13.20
CA HIS A 102 -13.99 -0.33 -13.43
C HIS A 102 -15.31 -0.80 -12.80
N GLN A 103 -15.70 -2.05 -13.05
CA GLN A 103 -16.94 -2.61 -12.50
C GLN A 103 -16.92 -2.62 -10.96
N ALA A 104 -15.81 -3.03 -10.35
CA ALA A 104 -15.66 -3.00 -8.90
C ALA A 104 -15.86 -1.59 -8.32
N LEU A 105 -15.22 -0.59 -8.92
CA LEU A 105 -15.32 0.81 -8.50
C LEU A 105 -16.74 1.37 -8.65
N VAL A 106 -17.40 1.12 -9.79
CA VAL A 106 -18.78 1.56 -10.03
C VAL A 106 -19.75 0.95 -9.02
N LEU A 107 -19.62 -0.36 -8.73
CA LEU A 107 -20.47 -1.04 -7.75
C LEU A 107 -20.24 -0.55 -6.32
N ARG A 108 -19.00 -0.20 -5.95
CA ARG A 108 -18.69 0.42 -4.65
C ARG A 108 -19.26 1.84 -4.58
N ASP A 109 -19.08 2.65 -5.62
CA ASP A 109 -19.54 4.04 -5.65
C ASP A 109 -21.06 4.15 -5.52
N ALA A 110 -21.78 3.27 -6.21
CA ALA A 110 -23.25 3.20 -6.18
C ALA A 110 -23.82 2.90 -4.77
N GLN A 111 -23.03 2.28 -3.88
CA GLN A 111 -23.43 2.01 -2.50
C GLN A 111 -23.23 3.21 -1.58
N ILE A 112 -22.40 4.18 -1.96
CA ILE A 112 -22.12 5.35 -1.14
C ILE A 112 -23.10 6.47 -1.49
N PRO A 113 -23.97 6.90 -0.56
CA PRO A 113 -24.91 7.99 -0.83
C PRO A 113 -24.18 9.32 -0.98
N THR A 114 -24.71 10.22 -1.82
CA THR A 114 -24.19 11.58 -1.92
C THR A 114 -24.63 12.39 -0.71
N PRO A 115 -23.69 12.93 0.09
CA PRO A 115 -24.03 13.78 1.22
C PRO A 115 -24.81 15.02 0.76
N THR A 116 -25.88 15.34 1.48
CA THR A 116 -26.72 16.52 1.21
C THR A 116 -26.19 17.79 1.89
N ALA A 117 -25.48 17.64 3.00
CA ALA A 117 -24.79 18.74 3.66
C ALA A 117 -23.39 18.92 3.03
N PRO A 118 -22.90 20.16 2.87
CA PRO A 118 -21.51 20.37 2.49
C PRO A 118 -20.58 19.90 3.60
N MET A 119 -19.40 19.40 3.24
CA MET A 119 -18.35 19.13 4.22
C MET A 119 -17.97 20.44 4.92
N PRO A 120 -17.89 20.48 6.25
CA PRO A 120 -17.34 21.64 6.93
C PRO A 120 -15.87 21.79 6.53
N ILE A 121 -15.56 22.87 5.81
CA ILE A 121 -14.22 23.17 5.32
C ILE A 121 -13.61 24.22 6.26
N GLY A 122 -12.44 23.92 6.83
CA GLY A 122 -11.61 24.91 7.49
C GLY A 122 -10.82 25.74 6.49
N ARG A 123 -10.20 26.84 6.94
CA ARG A 123 -9.32 27.63 6.07
C ARG A 123 -7.98 26.93 5.92
N SER A 124 -7.54 26.69 4.68
CA SER A 124 -6.13 26.40 4.40
C SER A 124 -5.30 27.69 4.47
N VAL A 125 -4.02 27.58 4.82
CA VAL A 125 -3.10 28.72 4.81
C VAL A 125 -2.48 28.80 3.42
N LYS A 126 -2.89 29.78 2.62
CA LYS A 126 -2.29 30.04 1.31
C LYS A 126 -0.81 30.43 1.50
N GLY A 127 0.09 29.75 0.79
CA GLY A 127 1.54 29.86 0.98
C GLY A 127 2.05 29.10 2.20
N GLY A 128 1.21 28.22 2.79
CA GLY A 128 1.60 27.29 3.85
C GLY A 128 2.50 26.17 3.34
N LYS A 129 2.88 25.26 4.24
CA LYS A 129 3.73 24.11 3.88
C LYS A 129 2.93 23.06 3.12
N ASN A 130 3.61 22.33 2.24
CA ASN A 130 3.05 21.14 1.59
C ASN A 130 3.61 19.89 2.23
N LEU A 131 2.74 18.95 2.60
CA LEU A 131 3.12 17.78 3.39
C LEU A 131 2.97 16.49 2.58
N ILE A 132 3.98 15.63 2.68
CA ILE A 132 3.88 14.23 2.29
C ILE A 132 3.81 13.42 3.58
N ALA A 133 2.63 12.94 3.93
CA ALA A 133 2.35 12.32 5.22
C ALA A 133 2.45 10.80 5.14
N PHE A 134 3.22 10.23 6.08
CA PHE A 134 3.48 8.81 6.23
C PHE A 134 3.17 8.36 7.66
N SER A 135 2.75 7.10 7.81
CA SER A 135 2.80 6.39 9.09
C SER A 135 3.98 5.43 9.08
N LEU A 136 4.73 5.34 10.17
CA LEU A 136 5.82 4.38 10.31
C LEU A 136 5.83 3.78 11.72
N PHE A 137 5.80 2.45 11.79
CA PHE A 137 5.85 1.67 13.02
C PHE A 137 6.57 0.35 12.75
N GLY A 138 7.15 -0.21 13.80
CA GLY A 138 7.96 -1.42 13.78
C GLY A 138 9.41 -1.16 13.36
N LYS A 139 10.18 -2.25 13.33
CA LYS A 139 11.63 -2.25 13.11
C LYS A 139 12.09 -2.95 11.83
N ARG A 140 11.16 -3.36 10.96
CA ARG A 140 11.48 -4.13 9.75
C ARG A 140 12.13 -3.23 8.70
N SER A 141 13.24 -3.70 8.15
CA SER A 141 14.00 -3.06 7.06
C SER A 141 13.13 -2.68 5.85
N LYS A 142 12.19 -3.56 5.48
CA LYS A 142 11.17 -3.35 4.44
C LYS A 142 10.49 -1.98 4.50
N TYR A 143 10.18 -1.47 5.69
CA TYR A 143 9.48 -0.18 5.86
C TYR A 143 10.45 0.97 6.17
N ILE A 144 11.50 0.71 6.95
CA ILE A 144 12.46 1.77 7.34
C ILE A 144 13.26 2.24 6.14
N GLU A 145 13.76 1.33 5.31
CA GLU A 145 14.65 1.71 4.21
C GLU A 145 13.91 2.45 3.10
N THR A 146 12.67 2.08 2.83
CA THR A 146 11.77 2.77 1.90
C THR A 146 11.28 4.11 2.45
N ALA A 147 11.06 4.23 3.77
CA ALA A 147 10.80 5.51 4.41
C ALA A 147 11.98 6.49 4.23
N VAL A 148 13.22 6.04 4.48
CA VAL A 148 14.42 6.85 4.27
C VAL A 148 14.58 7.23 2.79
N LEU A 149 14.38 6.27 1.88
CA LEU A 149 14.39 6.54 0.44
C LEU A 149 13.36 7.60 0.03
N ASN A 150 12.15 7.55 0.59
CA ASN A 150 11.11 8.54 0.32
C ASN A 150 11.58 9.97 0.63
N VAL A 151 12.23 10.18 1.78
CA VAL A 151 12.77 11.51 2.13
C VAL A 151 13.91 11.92 1.19
N GLN A 152 14.81 10.98 0.87
CA GLN A 152 15.94 11.25 -0.04
C GLN A 152 15.49 11.68 -1.43
N VAL A 153 14.47 11.01 -2.00
CA VAL A 153 13.99 11.32 -3.35
C VAL A 153 13.02 12.51 -3.38
N ALA A 154 12.29 12.77 -2.29
CA ALA A 154 11.32 13.86 -2.23
C ALA A 154 11.95 15.23 -2.48
N HIS A 155 13.19 15.48 -2.04
CA HIS A 155 13.88 16.74 -2.31
C HIS A 155 14.00 17.07 -3.80
N ALA A 156 14.22 16.04 -4.63
CA ALA A 156 14.35 16.22 -6.08
C ALA A 156 12.99 16.24 -6.79
N LEU A 157 12.03 15.41 -6.33
CA LEU A 157 10.75 15.21 -7.02
C LEU A 157 9.66 16.18 -6.58
N PHE A 158 9.69 16.62 -5.33
CA PHE A 158 8.71 17.47 -4.66
C PHE A 158 9.41 18.64 -3.96
N PRO A 159 10.03 19.57 -4.72
CA PRO A 159 10.71 20.71 -4.12
C PRO A 159 9.74 21.51 -3.24
N ASN A 160 10.20 21.89 -2.04
CA ASN A 160 9.43 22.61 -1.00
C ASN A 160 8.32 21.81 -0.31
N TRP A 161 8.19 20.51 -0.58
CA TRP A 161 7.35 19.63 0.25
C TRP A 161 8.17 19.06 1.40
N ILE A 162 7.48 18.76 2.50
CA ILE A 162 8.08 18.20 3.70
C ILE A 162 7.52 16.80 3.90
N CYS A 163 8.40 15.80 3.92
CA CYS A 163 8.04 14.47 4.38
C CYS A 163 7.80 14.50 5.89
N ARG A 164 6.62 14.08 6.33
CA ARG A 164 6.27 13.97 7.74
C ARG A 164 5.91 12.55 8.10
N PHE A 165 6.56 12.01 9.13
CA PHE A 165 6.30 10.67 9.64
C PHE A 165 5.61 10.74 11.00
N TYR A 166 4.46 10.11 11.08
CA TYR A 166 3.77 9.80 12.33
C TYR A 166 4.26 8.44 12.84
N ILE A 167 4.88 8.43 14.03
CA ILE A 167 5.57 7.26 14.56
C ILE A 167 5.14 6.90 15.98
N ASP A 168 5.29 5.62 16.32
CA ASP A 168 5.25 5.13 17.70
C ASP A 168 6.66 4.80 18.24
N ASP A 169 6.71 4.26 19.46
CA ASP A 169 7.98 3.95 20.13
C ASP A 169 8.67 2.69 19.59
N SER A 170 8.05 1.97 18.65
CA SER A 170 8.62 0.74 18.08
C SER A 170 9.60 1.01 16.93
N VAL A 171 9.63 2.25 16.40
CA VAL A 171 10.60 2.68 15.39
C VAL A 171 11.97 2.91 16.05
N PRO A 172 13.05 2.25 15.58
CA PRO A 172 14.38 2.42 16.14
C PRO A 172 14.91 3.87 16.06
N GLU A 173 15.57 4.36 17.11
CA GLU A 173 16.09 5.75 17.15
C GLU A 173 17.07 6.05 16.02
N ASN A 174 17.89 5.08 15.59
CA ASN A 174 18.78 5.26 14.44
C ASN A 174 18.01 5.48 13.13
N ALA A 175 16.82 4.88 12.97
CA ALA A 175 15.96 5.15 11.82
C ALA A 175 15.34 6.54 11.90
N VAL A 176 14.87 6.96 13.09
CA VAL A 176 14.35 8.31 13.33
C VAL A 176 15.42 9.36 13.02
N GLN A 177 16.66 9.15 13.45
CA GLN A 177 17.77 10.06 13.19
C GLN A 177 18.07 10.17 11.68
N ARG A 178 18.11 9.04 10.96
CA ARG A 178 18.28 9.06 9.49
C ARG A 178 17.18 9.85 8.78
N LEU A 179 15.92 9.72 9.22
CA LEU A 179 14.81 10.50 8.65
C LEU A 179 15.00 12.00 8.89
N LYS A 180 15.34 12.40 10.12
CA LYS A 180 15.60 13.81 10.50
C LYS A 180 16.79 14.40 9.75
N GLU A 181 17.88 13.65 9.61
CA GLU A 181 19.07 14.07 8.86
C GLU A 181 18.78 14.32 7.38
N ASN A 182 17.80 13.60 6.82
CA ASN A 182 17.29 13.85 5.47
C ASN A 182 16.21 14.95 5.44
N GLY A 183 15.92 15.65 6.55
CA GLY A 183 15.00 16.78 6.60
C GLY A 183 13.53 16.44 6.82
N ALA A 184 13.21 15.23 7.29
CA ALA A 184 11.83 14.87 7.60
C ALA A 184 11.36 15.42 8.96
N GLU A 185 10.07 15.77 9.03
CA GLU A 185 9.38 16.05 10.28
C GLU A 185 8.93 14.74 10.95
N ILE A 186 9.12 14.65 12.27
CA ILE A 186 8.74 13.47 13.05
C ILE A 186 7.69 13.86 14.09
N ILE A 187 6.51 13.25 14.01
CA ILE A 187 5.43 13.42 14.96
C ILE A 187 5.28 12.12 15.76
N LYS A 188 5.50 12.19 17.07
CA LYS A 188 5.21 11.06 17.96
C LYS A 188 3.72 10.99 18.25
N ILE A 189 3.15 9.81 18.07
CA ILE A 189 1.73 9.59 18.32
C ILE A 189 1.41 9.61 19.81
N ALA A 190 0.40 10.41 20.16
CA ALA A 190 -0.07 10.53 21.54
C ALA A 190 -0.61 9.18 22.05
N PRO A 191 -0.42 8.86 23.35
CA PRO A 191 -0.83 7.56 23.89
C PRO A 191 -2.28 7.12 23.58
N PRO A 192 -3.30 7.99 23.62
CA PRO A 192 -4.68 7.60 23.29
C PRO A 192 -4.86 7.10 21.85
N LEU A 193 -4.04 7.58 20.91
CA LEU A 193 -4.13 7.28 19.48
C LEU A 193 -3.34 6.03 19.08
N LYS A 194 -2.53 5.47 20.00
CA LYS A 194 -1.72 4.26 19.74
C LYS A 194 -2.56 3.00 19.54
N SER A 195 -3.83 3.00 19.97
CA SER A 195 -4.78 1.91 19.76
C SER A 195 -5.33 1.86 18.34
N TRP A 196 -5.17 2.94 17.56
CA TRP A 196 -5.66 2.99 16.19
C TRP A 196 -4.83 2.09 15.27
N PRO A 197 -5.41 1.61 14.16
CA PRO A 197 -4.62 1.10 13.05
C PRO A 197 -3.55 2.13 12.63
N GLY A 198 -2.27 1.75 12.74
CA GLY A 198 -1.17 2.71 12.57
C GLY A 198 -1.15 3.42 11.21
N ALA A 199 -1.65 2.77 10.16
CA ALA A 199 -1.78 3.35 8.82
C ALA A 199 -2.66 4.61 8.77
N MET A 200 -3.60 4.78 9.71
CA MET A 200 -4.50 5.93 9.75
C MET A 200 -3.85 7.19 10.34
N TRP A 201 -2.75 7.06 11.09
CA TRP A 201 -2.12 8.20 11.76
C TRP A 201 -1.70 9.33 10.80
N ARG A 202 -1.22 8.98 9.60
CA ARG A 202 -0.87 9.95 8.57
C ARG A 202 -2.00 10.90 8.21
N PHE A 203 -3.26 10.46 8.32
CA PHE A 203 -4.43 11.27 7.98
C PHE A 203 -4.59 12.51 8.87
N LEU A 204 -4.01 12.49 10.08
CA LEU A 204 -3.99 13.65 10.98
C LEU A 204 -3.32 14.88 10.35
N ALA A 205 -2.44 14.69 9.36
CA ALA A 205 -1.80 15.80 8.65
C ALA A 205 -2.79 16.71 7.92
N ILE A 206 -3.98 16.22 7.55
CA ILE A 206 -4.97 17.03 6.83
C ILE A 206 -5.41 18.27 7.64
N ASN A 207 -5.37 18.19 8.97
CA ASN A 207 -5.76 19.28 9.87
C ASN A 207 -4.55 20.05 10.44
N ASP A 208 -3.36 19.91 9.84
CA ASP A 208 -2.23 20.77 10.21
C ASP A 208 -2.58 22.24 9.91
N PRO A 209 -2.46 23.15 10.91
CA PRO A 209 -2.88 24.54 10.76
C PRO A 209 -1.97 25.38 9.87
N GLU A 210 -0.77 24.89 9.54
CA GLU A 210 0.21 25.59 8.70
C GLU A 210 0.28 25.01 7.28
N ALA A 211 -0.43 23.91 7.01
CA ALA A 211 -0.40 23.24 5.72
C ALA A 211 -1.31 23.93 4.69
N GLU A 212 -0.90 23.88 3.43
CA GLU A 212 -1.74 24.22 2.27
C GLU A 212 -2.25 22.97 1.57
N TYR A 213 -1.35 22.03 1.27
CA TYR A 213 -1.67 20.74 0.66
C TYR A 213 -1.05 19.59 1.44
N VAL A 214 -1.72 18.44 1.43
CA VAL A 214 -1.25 17.19 2.03
C VAL A 214 -1.50 16.06 1.06
N ILE A 215 -0.49 15.21 0.85
CA ILE A 215 -0.64 13.91 0.20
C ILE A 215 -0.30 12.79 1.18
N PHE A 216 -0.99 11.66 1.07
CA PHE A 216 -0.84 10.53 1.98
C PHE A 216 -0.21 9.37 1.23
N ARG A 217 0.84 8.78 1.83
CA ARG A 217 1.66 7.74 1.20
C ARG A 217 1.90 6.58 2.15
N ASP A 218 2.00 5.38 1.58
CA ASP A 218 2.55 4.22 2.28
C ASP A 218 4.07 4.33 2.36
N ALA A 219 4.64 4.06 3.53
CA ALA A 219 6.08 4.20 3.75
C ALA A 219 6.91 3.20 2.92
N ASP A 220 6.33 2.06 2.55
CA ASP A 220 6.97 1.03 1.73
C ASP A 220 6.91 1.28 0.22
N SER A 221 6.29 2.39 -0.18
CA SER A 221 6.13 2.80 -1.57
C SER A 221 6.93 4.08 -1.83
N VAL A 222 8.04 3.96 -2.54
CA VAL A 222 8.90 5.11 -2.81
C VAL A 222 8.28 5.98 -3.89
N ILE A 223 8.23 7.29 -3.62
CA ILE A 223 7.69 8.29 -4.53
C ILE A 223 8.43 8.28 -5.88
N SER A 224 7.65 8.50 -6.95
CA SER A 224 8.13 8.47 -8.33
C SER A 224 7.91 9.81 -9.06
N PRO A 225 8.64 10.07 -10.17
CA PRO A 225 8.41 11.26 -10.99
C PRO A 225 6.98 11.36 -11.55
N ARG A 226 6.34 10.23 -11.88
CA ARG A 226 4.95 10.23 -12.40
C ARG A 226 3.96 10.80 -11.39
N GLU A 227 4.17 10.49 -10.12
CA GLU A 227 3.35 11.00 -9.03
C GLU A 227 3.56 12.51 -8.83
N SER A 228 4.80 13.01 -8.92
CA SER A 228 5.06 14.45 -8.70
C SER A 228 4.42 15.34 -9.75
N VAL A 229 4.45 14.94 -11.01
CA VAL A 229 3.80 15.70 -12.09
C VAL A 229 2.27 15.65 -11.92
N ALA A 230 1.70 14.49 -11.58
CA ALA A 230 0.26 14.35 -11.33
C ALA A 230 -0.23 15.22 -10.16
N VAL A 231 0.55 15.31 -9.08
CA VAL A 231 0.25 16.20 -7.94
C VAL A 231 0.32 17.68 -8.36
N ALA A 232 1.31 18.07 -9.17
CA ALA A 232 1.42 19.43 -9.68
C ALA A 232 0.21 19.83 -10.56
N GLU A 233 -0.27 18.92 -11.41
CA GLU A 233 -1.49 19.13 -12.21
C GLU A 233 -2.74 19.26 -11.34
N TRP A 234 -2.88 18.42 -10.32
CA TRP A 234 -3.97 18.53 -9.36
C TRP A 234 -3.96 19.90 -8.66
N ILE A 235 -2.82 20.35 -8.13
CA ILE A 235 -2.72 21.66 -7.48
C ILE A 235 -3.14 22.78 -8.45
N LYS A 236 -2.66 22.72 -9.70
CA LYS A 236 -3.02 23.69 -10.74
C LYS A 236 -4.50 23.67 -11.08
N SER A 237 -5.17 22.53 -11.00
CA SER A 237 -6.61 22.41 -11.25
C SER A 237 -7.47 23.18 -10.24
N GLY A 238 -6.94 23.43 -9.04
CA GLY A 238 -7.66 24.08 -7.96
C GLY A 238 -8.71 23.20 -7.28
N ARG A 239 -8.83 21.91 -7.61
CA ARG A 239 -9.70 20.95 -6.93
C ARG A 239 -9.22 20.66 -5.51
N SER A 240 -10.15 20.36 -4.61
CA SER A 240 -9.82 20.12 -3.19
C SER A 240 -9.19 18.77 -2.92
N PHE A 241 -9.49 17.75 -3.75
CA PHE A 241 -9.03 16.38 -3.54
C PHE A 241 -8.38 15.77 -4.78
N HIS A 242 -7.48 14.82 -4.55
CA HIS A 242 -6.76 14.07 -5.57
C HIS A 242 -6.78 12.59 -5.27
N THR A 243 -6.99 11.77 -6.30
CA THR A 243 -6.76 10.32 -6.24
C THR A 243 -5.96 9.87 -7.45
N MET A 244 -5.22 8.77 -7.29
CA MET A 244 -4.39 8.18 -8.34
C MET A 244 -4.65 6.67 -8.44
N ARG A 245 -4.72 6.14 -9.67
CA ARG A 245 -4.84 4.70 -9.96
C ARG A 245 -3.93 4.28 -11.11
N ASP A 246 -2.99 3.37 -10.83
CA ASP A 246 -1.90 3.05 -11.76
C ASP A 246 -1.65 1.54 -11.95
N SER A 247 -2.24 0.68 -11.12
CA SER A 247 -2.11 -0.79 -11.22
C SER A 247 -3.46 -1.50 -11.10
N GLY A 248 -3.51 -2.78 -11.49
CA GLY A 248 -4.73 -3.58 -11.47
C GLY A 248 -5.33 -3.81 -10.07
N SER A 249 -4.55 -3.66 -9.00
CA SER A 249 -5.03 -3.79 -7.62
C SER A 249 -5.64 -2.51 -7.05
N HIS A 250 -5.62 -1.40 -7.79
CA HIS A 250 -6.02 -0.07 -7.32
C HIS A 250 -7.55 0.16 -7.39
N THR A 251 -8.33 -0.78 -6.86
CA THR A 251 -9.80 -0.82 -6.99
C THR A 251 -10.57 -0.32 -5.75
N ALA A 252 -9.88 0.25 -4.76
CA ALA A 252 -10.53 0.98 -3.68
C ALA A 252 -11.07 2.35 -4.15
N LEU A 253 -12.15 2.84 -3.54
CA LEU A 253 -12.72 4.16 -3.85
C LEU A 253 -11.73 5.30 -3.56
N ILE A 254 -10.95 5.15 -2.49
CA ILE A 254 -9.77 5.96 -2.20
C ILE A 254 -8.67 4.99 -1.73
N LEU A 255 -7.55 4.96 -2.45
CA LEU A 255 -6.36 4.26 -2.00
C LEU A 255 -5.66 5.07 -0.91
N ALA A 256 -5.49 4.47 0.27
CA ALA A 256 -5.02 5.19 1.45
C ALA A 256 -3.62 5.79 1.31
N GLY A 257 -2.77 5.18 0.48
CA GLY A 257 -1.44 5.68 0.11
C GLY A 257 -1.37 6.45 -1.21
N MET A 258 -2.50 6.80 -1.84
CA MET A 258 -2.53 7.46 -3.17
C MET A 258 -3.60 8.54 -3.29
N TRP A 259 -3.76 9.34 -2.24
CA TRP A 259 -4.69 10.47 -2.25
C TRP A 259 -4.09 11.73 -1.66
N GLY A 260 -4.67 12.86 -2.02
CA GLY A 260 -4.27 14.17 -1.57
C GLY A 260 -5.46 15.06 -1.30
N ALA A 261 -5.25 16.06 -0.45
CA ALA A 261 -6.25 17.05 -0.08
C ALA A 261 -5.60 18.42 0.12
N LYS A 262 -6.37 19.48 -0.17
CA LYS A 262 -6.12 20.78 0.45
C LYS A 262 -6.24 20.62 1.96
N ALA A 263 -5.30 21.15 2.72
CA ALA A 263 -5.36 21.12 4.17
C ALA A 263 -6.69 21.75 4.65
N ASN A 264 -7.26 21.15 5.69
CA ASN A 264 -8.54 21.52 6.29
C ASN A 264 -9.77 21.39 5.39
N SER A 265 -9.67 20.74 4.21
CA SER A 265 -10.85 20.41 3.41
C SER A 265 -11.75 19.36 4.06
N VAL A 266 -11.20 18.54 4.97
CA VAL A 266 -11.94 17.65 5.88
C VAL A 266 -11.73 18.15 7.31
N SER A 267 -12.78 18.60 7.98
CA SER A 267 -12.70 19.00 9.39
C SER A 267 -12.66 17.80 10.34
N ASN A 268 -12.01 17.97 11.49
CA ASN A 268 -12.01 17.06 12.65
C ASN A 268 -11.65 15.61 12.27
N MET A 269 -10.58 15.41 11.49
CA MET A 269 -10.14 14.07 11.07
C MET A 269 -9.92 13.14 12.27
N GLU A 270 -9.35 13.66 13.36
CA GLU A 270 -9.11 12.86 14.57
C GLU A 270 -10.41 12.29 15.15
N GLU A 271 -11.43 13.14 15.33
CA GLU A 271 -12.75 12.74 15.84
C GLU A 271 -13.45 11.76 14.88
N ARG A 272 -13.34 11.98 13.56
CA ARG A 272 -13.93 11.08 12.56
C ARG A 272 -13.32 9.69 12.62
N ILE A 273 -11.99 9.59 12.71
CA ILE A 273 -11.30 8.30 12.84
C ILE A 273 -11.67 7.65 14.18
N GLN A 274 -11.70 8.41 15.28
CA GLN A 274 -12.11 7.87 16.57
C GLN A 274 -13.53 7.30 16.55
N ASN A 275 -14.47 8.02 15.93
CA ASN A 275 -15.86 7.57 15.77
C ASN A 275 -15.97 6.33 14.90
N TYR A 276 -15.18 6.24 13.83
CA TYR A 276 -15.11 5.04 12.99
C TYR A 276 -14.60 3.83 13.79
N ILE A 277 -13.50 4.00 14.53
CA ILE A 277 -12.93 2.93 15.38
C ILE A 277 -13.93 2.48 16.45
N ASN A 278 -14.69 3.41 17.03
CA ASN A 278 -15.71 3.09 18.03
C ASN A 278 -16.91 2.31 17.48
N LYS A 279 -17.14 2.31 16.15
CA LYS A 279 -18.18 1.51 15.49
C LYS A 279 -17.77 0.05 15.27
N GLU A 280 -16.54 -0.31 15.65
CA GLU A 280 -15.87 -1.55 15.27
C GLU A 280 -15.64 -1.66 13.75
N TYR A 281 -14.58 -2.38 13.36
CA TYR A 281 -14.21 -2.61 11.97
C TYR A 281 -13.69 -4.04 11.80
N ASP A 282 -13.85 -4.60 10.60
CA ASP A 282 -13.55 -6.02 10.36
C ASP A 282 -12.05 -6.32 10.33
N SER A 283 -11.24 -5.40 9.80
CA SER A 283 -9.80 -5.61 9.60
C SER A 283 -8.99 -4.36 9.85
N ALA A 284 -8.01 -4.44 10.76
CA ALA A 284 -7.06 -3.36 10.98
C ALA A 284 -6.18 -3.08 9.76
N HIS A 285 -6.04 -4.05 8.86
CA HIS A 285 -5.24 -3.91 7.64
C HIS A 285 -5.96 -3.07 6.57
N PHE A 286 -7.29 -3.12 6.52
CA PHE A 286 -8.10 -2.40 5.53
C PHE A 286 -8.85 -1.19 6.10
N ALA A 287 -8.82 -1.03 7.43
CA ALA A 287 -9.51 0.02 8.17
C ALA A 287 -9.25 1.44 7.63
N ASP A 288 -8.06 1.72 7.08
CA ASP A 288 -7.77 3.04 6.53
C ASP A 288 -8.53 3.29 5.21
N GLN A 289 -8.56 2.33 4.28
CA GLN A 289 -9.34 2.45 3.04
C GLN A 289 -10.84 2.36 3.28
N ASP A 290 -11.28 1.50 4.20
CA ASP A 290 -12.69 1.35 4.55
C ASP A 290 -13.21 2.63 5.20
N PHE A 291 -12.46 3.23 6.12
CA PHE A 291 -12.76 4.56 6.66
C PHE A 291 -12.89 5.63 5.57
N LEU A 292 -11.95 5.68 4.62
CA LEU A 292 -11.99 6.65 3.53
C LEU A 292 -13.23 6.45 2.63
N ALA A 293 -13.61 5.20 2.36
CA ALA A 293 -14.80 4.86 1.59
C ALA A 293 -16.09 5.26 2.32
N ASP A 294 -16.23 4.85 3.58
CA ASP A 294 -17.47 5.00 4.34
C ASP A 294 -17.72 6.44 4.79
N GLU A 295 -16.67 7.12 5.28
CA GLU A 295 -16.83 8.42 5.95
C GLU A 295 -16.55 9.61 5.01
N LEU A 296 -15.71 9.44 3.98
CA LEU A 296 -15.19 10.57 3.20
C LEU A 296 -15.52 10.55 1.71
N TRP A 297 -15.62 9.37 1.06
CA TRP A 297 -15.75 9.28 -0.40
C TRP A 297 -16.93 10.08 -0.96
N GLY A 298 -18.09 10.00 -0.32
CA GLY A 298 -19.28 10.74 -0.73
C GLY A 298 -19.08 12.26 -0.83
N TYR A 299 -18.21 12.83 0.02
CA TYR A 299 -17.82 14.24 -0.04
C TYR A 299 -16.69 14.48 -1.05
N ILE A 300 -15.65 13.64 -1.00
CA ILE A 300 -14.43 13.78 -1.81
C ILE A 300 -14.75 13.79 -3.30
N ARG A 301 -15.61 12.88 -3.77
CA ARG A 301 -15.97 12.75 -5.19
C ARG A 301 -16.68 13.97 -5.79
N GLN A 302 -17.14 14.91 -4.98
CA GLN A 302 -17.81 16.13 -5.43
C GLN A 302 -16.82 17.22 -5.92
N ASP A 303 -15.57 17.18 -5.48
CA ASP A 303 -14.53 18.14 -5.87
C ASP A 303 -13.17 17.45 -6.09
N LEU A 304 -13.21 16.40 -6.91
CA LEU A 304 -12.09 15.49 -7.17
C LEU A 304 -11.36 15.84 -8.46
N TRP A 305 -10.03 15.77 -8.41
CA TRP A 305 -9.17 15.58 -9.57
C TRP A 305 -8.63 14.16 -9.54
N ALA A 306 -9.14 13.26 -10.38
CA ALA A 306 -8.67 11.87 -10.43
C ALA A 306 -7.64 11.70 -11.55
N HIS A 307 -6.53 11.02 -11.27
CA HIS A 307 -5.70 10.42 -12.31
C HIS A 307 -5.91 8.92 -12.34
N ASP A 308 -6.16 8.38 -13.53
CA ASP A 308 -6.42 6.95 -13.70
C ASP A 308 -5.86 6.50 -15.04
N ARG A 309 -5.00 5.47 -14.99
CA ARG A 309 -4.44 4.85 -16.19
C ARG A 309 -5.31 3.73 -16.75
N LEU A 310 -6.18 3.13 -15.92
CA LEU A 310 -6.72 1.79 -16.18
C LEU A 310 -8.25 1.74 -16.19
N PHE A 311 -8.91 2.33 -15.19
CA PHE A 311 -10.30 1.98 -14.90
C PHE A 311 -11.31 2.98 -15.44
N ASN A 312 -10.87 4.15 -15.93
CA ASN A 312 -11.77 5.19 -16.44
C ASN A 312 -12.89 5.55 -15.44
N PHE A 313 -12.55 5.68 -14.15
CA PHE A 313 -13.51 5.93 -13.07
C PHE A 313 -13.56 7.41 -12.67
N CYS A 314 -14.78 7.98 -12.54
CA CYS A 314 -15.04 9.38 -12.17
C CYS A 314 -14.41 10.45 -13.09
N ASP A 315 -14.58 10.34 -14.41
CA ASP A 315 -14.00 11.27 -15.43
C ASP A 315 -12.51 11.57 -15.19
N PRO A 316 -11.67 10.53 -15.10
CA PRO A 316 -10.30 10.71 -14.70
C PRO A 316 -9.47 11.37 -15.80
N LYS A 317 -8.33 11.92 -15.40
CA LYS A 317 -7.30 12.44 -16.27
C LYS A 317 -6.22 11.37 -16.48
N PRO A 318 -5.62 11.29 -17.68
CA PRO A 318 -4.48 10.40 -17.88
C PRO A 318 -3.31 10.87 -17.01
N PHE A 319 -2.41 9.96 -16.67
CA PHE A 319 -1.14 10.39 -16.09
C PHE A 319 -0.34 11.24 -17.09
N PRO A 320 0.47 12.20 -16.60
CA PRO A 320 1.37 13.00 -17.45
C PRO A 320 2.30 12.13 -18.30
N GLU A 321 2.80 12.68 -19.41
CA GLU A 321 3.65 12.00 -20.42
C GLU A 321 5.04 11.61 -19.88
N LEU A 322 5.05 10.63 -18.97
CA LEU A 322 6.23 9.93 -18.46
C LEU A 322 5.99 8.43 -18.68
N PRO A 323 7.06 7.66 -18.99
CA PRO A 323 6.91 6.28 -19.37
C PRO A 323 6.29 5.46 -18.24
N PHE A 324 5.29 4.64 -18.55
CA PHE A 324 4.80 3.63 -17.62
C PHE A 324 5.84 2.51 -17.51
N ASN A 325 6.12 2.06 -16.28
CA ASN A 325 6.96 0.91 -16.02
C ASN A 325 6.25 0.00 -15.00
N SER A 326 5.95 -1.24 -15.41
CA SER A 326 5.24 -2.21 -14.56
C SER A 326 6.01 -2.60 -13.30
N GLU A 327 7.33 -2.42 -13.28
CA GLU A 327 8.19 -2.68 -12.11
C GLU A 327 8.19 -1.54 -11.09
N TYR A 328 7.70 -0.37 -11.49
CA TYR A 328 7.69 0.88 -10.71
C TYR A 328 6.32 1.55 -10.77
N GLN A 329 5.26 0.75 -10.68
CA GLN A 329 3.90 1.26 -10.51
C GLN A 329 3.84 2.18 -9.29
N ILE A 330 3.04 3.24 -9.35
CA ILE A 330 2.87 4.14 -8.20
C ILE A 330 2.28 3.33 -7.04
N ALA A 331 2.76 3.55 -5.82
CA ALA A 331 2.36 2.80 -4.62
C ALA A 331 2.71 1.30 -4.64
N PHE A 332 3.69 0.91 -5.46
CA PHE A 332 4.27 -0.41 -5.39
C PHE A 332 5.14 -0.59 -4.14
N CYS A 333 5.01 -1.74 -3.47
CA CYS A 333 5.79 -2.09 -2.28
C CYS A 333 7.26 -2.39 -2.62
N GLU A 334 8.08 -1.34 -2.69
CA GLU A 334 9.50 -1.45 -3.04
C GLU A 334 10.33 -2.13 -1.95
N GLY A 335 9.90 -2.11 -0.70
CA GLY A 335 10.63 -2.75 0.40
C GLY A 335 10.51 -4.28 0.41
N GLY A 336 9.70 -4.87 -0.46
CA GLY A 336 9.35 -6.29 -0.42
C GLY A 336 10.43 -7.24 -0.95
N ALA A 337 11.53 -6.77 -1.55
CA ALA A 337 12.54 -7.67 -2.10
C ALA A 337 13.32 -8.37 -0.98
N GLY A 338 13.18 -9.69 -0.88
CA GLY A 338 13.93 -10.51 0.07
C GLY A 338 15.31 -10.89 -0.48
N PHE A 339 16.27 -11.10 0.40
CA PHE A 339 17.51 -11.80 0.09
C PHE A 339 17.75 -12.94 1.07
N ILE A 340 18.52 -13.93 0.62
CA ILE A 340 19.07 -14.99 1.45
C ILE A 340 20.57 -15.04 1.15
N ALA A 341 21.40 -14.92 2.17
CA ALA A 341 22.85 -15.03 2.05
C ALA A 341 23.36 -16.17 2.94
N LYS A 342 24.16 -17.05 2.34
CA LYS A 342 24.84 -18.13 3.07
C LYS A 342 25.98 -17.56 3.89
N THR A 343 26.24 -18.18 5.03
CA THR A 343 27.33 -17.78 5.93
C THR A 343 27.98 -18.99 6.60
N GLU A 344 29.27 -18.87 6.89
CA GLU A 344 30.05 -19.87 7.64
C GLU A 344 29.96 -19.65 9.17
N HIS A 345 29.30 -18.57 9.61
CA HIS A 345 29.07 -18.32 11.03
C HIS A 345 28.18 -19.41 11.65
N LYS A 346 28.40 -19.70 12.93
CA LYS A 346 27.67 -20.76 13.65
C LYS A 346 26.19 -20.40 13.83
N GLU A 347 25.35 -21.43 13.88
CA GLU A 347 23.92 -21.29 14.23
C GLU A 347 23.73 -20.46 15.50
N GLY A 348 22.77 -19.52 15.48
CA GLY A 348 22.49 -18.66 16.62
C GLY A 348 23.46 -17.48 16.82
N THR A 349 24.52 -17.36 16.01
CA THR A 349 25.46 -16.21 16.09
C THR A 349 24.74 -14.91 15.72
N GLN A 350 24.92 -13.87 16.53
CA GLN A 350 24.53 -12.51 16.17
C GLN A 350 25.55 -11.93 15.21
N ILE A 351 25.09 -11.51 14.04
CA ILE A 351 25.93 -10.90 13.00
C ILE A 351 25.28 -9.61 12.52
N LYS A 352 26.07 -8.74 11.92
CA LYS A 352 25.60 -7.52 11.27
C LYS A 352 25.80 -7.66 9.77
N TRP A 353 24.74 -7.44 9.01
CA TRP A 353 24.84 -7.31 7.56
C TRP A 353 24.79 -5.84 7.16
N ILE A 354 25.55 -5.49 6.12
CA ILE A 354 25.64 -4.15 5.57
C ILE A 354 25.37 -4.21 4.07
N LEU A 355 24.40 -3.42 3.60
CA LEU A 355 24.17 -3.24 2.17
C LEU A 355 24.98 -2.05 1.66
N TYR A 356 25.80 -2.30 0.65
CA TYR A 356 26.45 -1.26 -0.16
C TYR A 356 25.85 -1.24 -1.55
N SER A 357 25.77 -0.06 -2.15
CA SER A 357 25.35 0.09 -3.55
C SER A 357 26.06 1.24 -4.24
N SER A 358 26.20 1.09 -5.56
CA SER A 358 26.64 2.13 -6.50
C SER A 358 25.45 2.65 -7.32
N ILE A 359 24.21 2.45 -6.86
CA ILE A 359 22.99 3.00 -7.45
C ILE A 359 22.45 4.12 -6.57
N SER A 360 22.19 5.28 -7.14
CA SER A 360 21.59 6.42 -6.44
C SER A 360 20.20 6.05 -5.90
N PRO A 361 19.79 6.60 -4.74
CA PRO A 361 18.39 6.63 -4.33
C PRO A 361 17.48 7.20 -5.42
N LEU A 362 17.91 8.22 -6.17
CA LEU A 362 17.12 8.78 -7.27
C LEU A 362 17.30 7.97 -8.56
N LEU A 363 16.19 7.73 -9.26
CA LEU A 363 16.19 7.12 -10.60
C LEU A 363 16.00 8.20 -11.66
N ASN A 364 16.43 7.90 -12.90
CA ASN A 364 16.07 8.71 -14.05
C ASN A 364 14.54 8.68 -14.29
N THR A 365 14.02 9.60 -15.09
CA THR A 365 12.59 9.67 -15.44
C THR A 365 12.10 8.46 -16.23
N ASP A 366 13.01 7.72 -16.87
CA ASP A 366 12.75 6.43 -17.54
C ASP A 366 12.94 5.22 -16.60
N TYR A 367 13.09 5.47 -15.30
CA TYR A 367 13.36 4.48 -14.24
C TYR A 367 14.72 3.77 -14.36
N SER A 368 15.60 4.20 -15.27
CA SER A 368 16.96 3.68 -15.31
C SER A 368 17.77 4.15 -14.10
N SER A 369 18.68 3.29 -13.65
CA SER A 369 19.49 3.54 -12.46
C SER A 369 20.59 4.57 -12.73
N ILE A 370 20.77 5.52 -11.82
CA ILE A 370 21.91 6.45 -11.85
C ILE A 370 23.08 5.81 -11.09
N ILE A 371 24.22 5.65 -11.76
CA ILE A 371 25.43 5.08 -11.14
C ILE A 371 26.17 6.16 -10.37
N VAL A 372 26.53 5.86 -9.13
CA VAL A 372 27.25 6.74 -8.20
C VAL A 372 28.42 5.97 -7.56
N PRO A 373 29.40 6.66 -6.93
CA PRO A 373 30.38 5.98 -6.09
C PRO A 373 29.71 5.09 -5.03
N GLU A 374 30.33 3.95 -4.70
CA GLU A 374 29.77 3.03 -3.72
C GLU A 374 29.54 3.74 -2.38
N PHE A 375 28.36 3.54 -1.80
CA PHE A 375 28.01 4.06 -0.48
C PHE A 375 27.29 3.00 0.34
N LYS A 376 27.35 3.16 1.65
CA LYS A 376 26.59 2.35 2.60
C LYS A 376 25.12 2.76 2.55
N VAL A 377 24.25 1.84 2.15
CA VAL A 377 22.79 2.06 2.14
C VAL A 377 22.22 1.90 3.55
N CYS A 378 22.45 0.74 4.17
CA CYS A 378 21.90 0.40 5.48
C CYS A 378 22.68 -0.74 6.15
N SER A 379 22.37 -1.01 7.42
CA SER A 379 22.90 -2.16 8.14
C SER A 379 21.98 -2.60 9.26
N TYR A 380 21.83 -3.90 9.44
CA TYR A 380 20.97 -4.49 10.47
C TYR A 380 21.68 -5.65 11.18
N GLN A 381 21.28 -5.88 12.43
CA GLN A 381 21.68 -7.06 13.20
C GLN A 381 20.68 -8.17 12.96
N THR A 382 21.17 -9.40 12.81
CA THR A 382 20.33 -10.59 12.67
C THR A 382 21.01 -11.81 13.27
N THR A 383 20.24 -12.89 13.40
CA THR A 383 20.72 -14.18 13.90
C THR A 383 20.89 -15.14 12.73
N VAL A 384 22.03 -15.82 12.67
CA VAL A 384 22.22 -16.93 11.72
C VAL A 384 21.22 -18.04 12.02
N LYS A 385 20.50 -18.47 10.98
CA LYS A 385 19.55 -19.59 11.02
C LYS A 385 19.78 -20.53 9.86
N ASN A 386 19.99 -21.81 10.14
CA ASN A 386 20.30 -22.85 9.15
C ASN A 386 21.50 -22.51 8.26
N GLY A 387 22.52 -21.82 8.81
CA GLY A 387 23.69 -21.37 8.05
C GLY A 387 23.40 -20.22 7.07
N GLU A 388 22.26 -19.55 7.22
CA GLU A 388 21.81 -18.46 6.35
C GLU A 388 21.40 -17.24 7.17
N ILE A 389 21.42 -16.10 6.48
CA ILE A 389 20.76 -14.87 6.93
C ILE A 389 19.77 -14.45 5.85
N ALA A 390 18.61 -13.95 6.28
CA ALA A 390 17.58 -13.46 5.39
C ALA A 390 16.97 -12.18 5.94
N ASP A 391 16.72 -11.22 5.04
CA ASP A 391 16.07 -9.95 5.36
C ASP A 391 15.51 -9.34 4.07
N ASN A 392 14.92 -8.15 4.18
CA ASN A 392 14.45 -7.36 3.06
C ASN A 392 15.39 -6.20 2.73
N ILE A 393 15.45 -5.86 1.45
CA ILE A 393 16.12 -4.68 0.92
C ILE A 393 15.19 -3.96 -0.07
N PRO A 394 15.35 -2.65 -0.28
CA PRO A 394 14.61 -1.97 -1.34
C PRO A 394 14.88 -2.59 -2.72
N ARG A 395 13.81 -2.84 -3.47
CA ARG A 395 13.82 -3.53 -4.78
C ARG A 395 14.78 -2.89 -5.78
N ARG A 396 14.89 -1.56 -5.79
CA ARG A 396 15.86 -0.84 -6.65
C ARG A 396 17.31 -1.28 -6.41
N TYR A 397 17.67 -1.59 -5.18
CA TYR A 397 18.99 -2.13 -4.84
C TYR A 397 19.09 -3.64 -5.10
N ALA A 398 17.98 -4.38 -4.96
CA ALA A 398 17.96 -5.79 -5.36
C ALA A 398 18.30 -5.97 -6.87
N TYR A 399 17.81 -5.09 -7.73
CA TYR A 399 18.18 -5.09 -9.16
C TYR A 399 19.65 -4.74 -9.42
N ALA A 400 20.31 -4.04 -8.51
CA ALA A 400 21.72 -3.69 -8.64
C ALA A 400 22.66 -4.90 -8.48
N PHE A 401 22.25 -5.95 -7.74
CA PHE A 401 23.05 -7.18 -7.61
C PHE A 401 23.30 -7.87 -8.95
N LYS A 402 22.29 -7.92 -9.82
CA LYS A 402 22.42 -8.52 -11.18
C LYS A 402 23.45 -7.80 -12.05
N LYS A 403 23.79 -6.55 -11.72
CA LYS A 403 24.74 -5.71 -12.44
C LYS A 403 26.09 -5.59 -11.73
N GLY A 404 26.29 -6.26 -10.58
CA GLY A 404 27.49 -6.09 -9.76
C GLY A 404 27.62 -4.71 -9.11
N LEU A 405 26.51 -3.99 -8.96
CA LEU A 405 26.45 -2.61 -8.42
C LEU A 405 25.90 -2.57 -6.99
N ALA A 406 25.76 -3.73 -6.34
CA ALA A 406 25.44 -3.85 -4.93
C ALA A 406 26.11 -5.09 -4.35
N ARG A 407 26.44 -5.02 -3.07
CA ARG A 407 26.99 -6.14 -2.30
C ARG A 407 26.47 -6.10 -0.86
N ILE A 408 26.39 -7.27 -0.25
CA ILE A 408 26.17 -7.41 1.19
C ILE A 408 27.48 -7.86 1.83
N GLU A 409 27.87 -7.15 2.87
CA GLU A 409 28.98 -7.51 3.74
C GLU A 409 28.44 -8.04 5.06
N ILE A 410 29.06 -9.10 5.59
CA ILE A 410 28.68 -9.71 6.86
C ILE A 410 29.83 -9.54 7.85
N GLU A 411 29.53 -8.94 8.99
CA GLU A 411 30.47 -8.65 10.08
C GLU A 411 30.04 -9.36 11.36
N ASN A 412 31.01 -9.78 12.18
CA ASN A 412 30.75 -10.16 13.56
C ASN A 412 30.44 -8.91 14.39
N ILE A 413 29.57 -9.04 15.39
CA ILE A 413 29.21 -7.96 16.33
C ILE A 413 30.12 -8.00 17.55
#